data_AF-A0A7Y3MEN8-F1
#
_entry.id   AF-A0A7Y3MEN8-F1
#
_cell.length_a   1.000
_cell.length_b   1.000
_cell.length_c   1.000
_cell.angle_alpha   90.00
_cell.angle_beta   90.00
_cell.angle_gamma   90.00
#
_symmetry.space_group_name_H-M   'P 1'
#
loop_
_entity.id
_entity.type
_entity.pdbx_description
1 polymer ?
#
loop_
_entity_poly.entity_id
_entity_poly.type
_entity_poly.pdbx_seq_one_letter_code
_entity_poly.pdbx_strand_id
1 'polypeptide(L)'
;GVILGGRLGYVFFYGFQSFLDDPLFLLRITEGGMSFHGGLLGGMAAMWWFGRRTGRTFWQVSDFVAPLVPVGLGLGRIGNFIGGELWGRPSDGPWAMIFANSLQPGGWQSAELKAAWEAGALDHLARHPSQLYQALGEGLALFILLAVYSRVPRPAAAVSGLFLVGYGSFRFVAEFFREPDEHIRFIAGEWLTMGMVLSVPMVLAGIAIMVFAYRGRGT
;
A
#
# COMPACT_ATOMS: atom_id res chain seq x y z
N GLY A 1 -15.47 -8.33 0.62
CA GLY A 1 -15.09 -7.11 -0.12
C GLY A 1 -13.78 -7.30 -0.85
N VAL A 2 -12.65 -7.13 -0.16
CA VAL A 2 -11.31 -7.10 -0.77
C VAL A 2 -10.94 -8.39 -1.51
N ILE A 3 -11.12 -9.56 -0.91
CA ILE A 3 -10.78 -10.84 -1.57
C ILE A 3 -11.60 -11.04 -2.85
N LEU A 4 -12.92 -10.97 -2.73
CA LEU A 4 -13.83 -11.14 -3.87
C LEU A 4 -13.58 -10.10 -4.97
N GLY A 5 -13.48 -8.83 -4.60
CA GLY A 5 -13.24 -7.74 -5.56
C GLY A 5 -11.87 -7.85 -6.22
N GLY A 6 -10.83 -8.23 -5.45
CA GLY A 6 -9.48 -8.41 -5.97
C GLY A 6 -9.42 -9.57 -6.97
N ARG A 7 -10.10 -10.68 -6.68
CA ARG A 7 -10.16 -11.82 -7.60
C ARG A 7 -10.95 -11.49 -8.86
N LEU A 8 -12.15 -10.92 -8.72
CA LEU A 8 -12.97 -10.50 -9.87
C LEU A 8 -12.22 -9.50 -10.73
N GLY A 9 -11.63 -8.47 -10.12
CA GLY A 9 -10.83 -7.48 -10.85
C GLY A 9 -9.65 -8.11 -11.58
N TYR A 10 -8.97 -9.07 -10.97
CA TYR A 10 -7.88 -9.77 -11.66
C TYR A 10 -8.38 -10.53 -12.89
N VAL A 11 -9.44 -11.32 -12.70
CA VAL A 11 -10.02 -12.14 -13.76
C VAL A 11 -10.56 -11.29 -14.91
N PHE A 12 -11.23 -10.17 -14.65
CA PHE A 12 -11.78 -9.35 -15.73
C PHE A 12 -10.73 -8.50 -16.46
N PHE A 13 -9.70 -8.00 -15.78
CA PHE A 13 -8.71 -7.11 -16.40
C PHE A 13 -7.49 -7.82 -16.97
N TYR A 14 -7.10 -8.97 -16.39
CA TYR A 14 -5.84 -9.64 -16.74
C TYR A 14 -6.06 -11.12 -17.12
N GLY A 15 -7.03 -11.79 -16.50
CA GLY A 15 -7.26 -13.24 -16.65
C GLY A 15 -8.48 -13.62 -17.48
N PHE A 16 -9.00 -12.72 -18.33
CA PHE A 16 -10.34 -12.91 -18.92
C PHE A 16 -10.38 -14.11 -19.88
N GLN A 17 -9.30 -14.30 -20.65
CA GLN A 17 -9.20 -15.45 -21.55
C GLN A 17 -9.21 -16.78 -20.77
N SER A 18 -8.40 -16.88 -19.71
CA SER A 18 -8.37 -18.07 -18.85
C SER A 18 -9.72 -18.38 -18.20
N PHE A 19 -10.53 -17.35 -17.93
CA PHE A 19 -11.89 -17.52 -17.42
C PHE A 19 -12.89 -17.99 -18.49
N LEU A 20 -12.73 -17.55 -19.74
CA LEU A 20 -13.55 -18.07 -20.86
C LEU A 20 -13.24 -19.54 -21.13
N ASP A 21 -11.98 -19.93 -21.01
CA ASP A 21 -11.52 -21.30 -21.23
C ASP A 21 -11.93 -22.22 -20.06
N ASP A 22 -11.87 -21.73 -18.82
CA ASP A 22 -12.34 -22.43 -17.62
C ASP A 22 -13.05 -21.48 -16.63
N PRO A 23 -14.40 -21.50 -16.55
CA PRO A 23 -15.12 -20.67 -15.60
C PRO A 23 -14.78 -20.92 -14.11
N LEU A 24 -14.29 -22.12 -13.76
CA LEU A 24 -13.84 -22.42 -12.40
C LEU A 24 -12.55 -21.68 -12.04
N PHE A 25 -11.82 -21.15 -13.02
CA PHE A 25 -10.67 -20.27 -12.81
C PHE A 25 -11.00 -19.14 -11.83
N LEU A 26 -12.22 -18.60 -11.88
CA LEU A 26 -12.65 -17.55 -10.95
C LEU A 26 -12.46 -17.94 -9.47
N LEU A 27 -12.70 -19.20 -9.11
CA LEU A 27 -12.66 -19.70 -7.74
C LEU A 27 -11.26 -20.09 -7.26
N ARG A 28 -10.28 -20.17 -8.17
CA ARG A 28 -8.91 -20.61 -7.87
C ARG A 28 -8.06 -19.52 -7.22
N ILE A 29 -8.49 -19.05 -6.04
CA ILE A 29 -7.84 -17.96 -5.29
C ILE A 29 -6.46 -18.31 -4.75
N THR A 30 -6.12 -19.60 -4.68
CA THR A 30 -4.82 -20.11 -4.19
C THR A 30 -3.71 -20.05 -5.23
N GLU A 31 -4.05 -19.90 -6.52
CA GLU A 31 -3.08 -19.81 -7.62
C GLU A 31 -2.48 -18.40 -7.77
N GLY A 32 -2.74 -17.50 -6.81
CA GLY A 32 -2.39 -16.09 -6.93
C GLY A 32 -3.34 -15.33 -7.87
N GLY A 33 -2.93 -14.14 -8.31
CA GLY A 33 -3.74 -13.31 -9.21
C GLY A 33 -4.82 -12.52 -8.48
N MET A 34 -4.42 -11.36 -7.95
CA MET A 34 -5.28 -10.42 -7.24
C MET A 34 -5.07 -9.01 -7.78
N SER A 35 -6.15 -8.30 -8.09
CA SER A 35 -6.11 -6.91 -8.52
C SER A 35 -6.26 -5.97 -7.32
N PHE A 36 -5.32 -5.04 -7.16
CA PHE A 36 -5.43 -3.98 -6.16
C PHE A 36 -6.69 -3.13 -6.34
N HIS A 37 -6.94 -2.66 -7.57
CA HIS A 37 -8.12 -1.83 -7.90
C HIS A 37 -9.43 -2.57 -7.62
N GLY A 38 -9.49 -3.86 -7.98
CA GLY A 38 -10.64 -4.70 -7.68
C GLY A 38 -10.86 -4.86 -6.17
N GLY A 39 -9.77 -5.06 -5.42
CA GLY A 39 -9.81 -5.17 -3.96
C GLY A 39 -10.31 -3.90 -3.29
N LEU A 40 -9.82 -2.74 -3.73
CA LEU A 40 -10.24 -1.42 -3.25
C LEU A 40 -11.74 -1.18 -3.50
N LEU A 41 -12.20 -1.35 -4.74
CA LEU A 41 -13.62 -1.18 -5.10
C LEU A 41 -14.52 -2.18 -4.34
N GLY A 42 -14.09 -3.43 -4.23
CA GLY A 42 -14.81 -4.44 -3.44
C GLY A 42 -14.88 -4.11 -1.95
N GLY A 43 -13.84 -3.49 -1.39
CA GLY A 43 -13.83 -2.96 -0.02
C GLY A 43 -14.82 -1.79 0.14
N MET A 44 -14.77 -0.81 -0.76
CA MET A 44 -15.67 0.35 -0.76
C MET A 44 -17.15 -0.06 -0.90
N ALA A 45 -17.44 -0.99 -1.82
CA ALA A 45 -18.79 -1.53 -2.01
C ALA A 45 -19.29 -2.26 -0.75
N ALA A 46 -18.42 -3.02 -0.08
CA ALA A 46 -18.76 -3.69 1.19
C ALA A 46 -19.05 -2.68 2.30
N MET A 47 -18.25 -1.61 2.44
CA MET A 47 -18.50 -0.53 3.41
C MET A 47 -19.83 0.19 3.12
N TRP A 48 -20.10 0.50 1.85
CA TRP A 48 -21.34 1.15 1.43
C TRP A 48 -22.58 0.28 1.71
N TRP A 49 -22.52 -1.01 1.36
CA TRP A 49 -23.59 -1.96 1.67
C TRP A 49 -23.79 -2.04 3.20
N PHE A 50 -22.72 -2.24 3.98
CA PHE A 50 -22.82 -2.31 5.43
C PHE A 50 -23.47 -1.05 6.03
N GLY A 51 -23.12 0.13 5.54
CA GLY A 51 -23.78 1.39 5.93
C GLY A 51 -25.29 1.36 5.66
N ARG A 52 -25.70 0.99 4.43
CA ARG A 52 -27.12 0.84 4.05
C ARG A 52 -27.89 -0.11 4.96
N ARG A 53 -27.31 -1.26 5.30
CA ARG A 53 -27.93 -2.28 6.18
C ARG A 53 -28.07 -1.83 7.63
N THR A 54 -27.23 -0.89 8.08
CA THR A 54 -27.14 -0.48 9.49
C THR A 54 -27.61 0.96 9.74
N GLY A 55 -28.25 1.60 8.75
CA GLY A 55 -28.71 2.99 8.85
C GLY A 55 -27.59 4.01 8.99
N ARG A 56 -26.37 3.68 8.57
CA ARG A 56 -25.18 4.54 8.66
C ARG A 56 -24.77 5.04 7.28
N THR A 57 -24.25 6.25 7.23
CA THR A 57 -23.64 6.81 6.02
C THR A 57 -22.32 6.09 5.69
N PHE A 58 -21.91 6.12 4.42
CA PHE A 58 -20.61 5.60 4.01
C PHE A 58 -19.47 6.20 4.84
N TRP A 59 -19.52 7.51 5.08
CA TRP A 59 -18.49 8.24 5.83
C TRP A 59 -18.38 7.81 7.30
N GLN A 60 -19.49 7.47 7.94
CA GLN A 60 -19.46 6.95 9.31
C GLN A 60 -18.80 5.57 9.37
N VAL A 61 -19.04 4.71 8.36
CA VAL A 61 -18.39 3.40 8.28
C VAL A 61 -16.91 3.56 7.94
N SER A 62 -16.58 4.41 6.96
CA SER A 62 -15.19 4.63 6.55
C SER A 62 -14.36 5.29 7.65
N ASP A 63 -14.90 6.24 8.41
CA ASP A 63 -14.20 6.86 9.54
C ASP A 63 -13.89 5.85 10.65
N PHE A 64 -14.76 4.86 10.87
CA PHE A 64 -14.51 3.78 11.82
C PHE A 64 -13.42 2.83 11.32
N VAL A 65 -13.40 2.52 10.02
CA VAL A 65 -12.45 1.58 9.41
C VAL A 65 -11.08 2.22 9.16
N ALA A 66 -11.02 3.52 8.86
CA ALA A 66 -9.81 4.22 8.45
C ALA A 66 -8.61 4.05 9.40
N PRO A 67 -8.75 4.11 10.75
CA PRO A 67 -7.65 3.85 11.66
C PRO A 67 -7.13 2.41 11.63
N LEU A 68 -7.90 1.44 11.14
CA LEU A 68 -7.51 0.02 11.06
C LEU A 68 -6.72 -0.29 9.79
N VAL A 69 -6.92 0.48 8.72
CA VAL A 69 -6.27 0.27 7.42
C VAL A 69 -4.73 0.30 7.51
N PRO A 70 -4.09 1.26 8.22
CA PRO A 70 -2.64 1.29 8.36
C PRO A 70 -2.02 0.02 8.94
N VAL A 71 -2.73 -0.70 9.82
CA VAL A 71 -2.24 -1.99 10.34
C VAL A 71 -2.04 -2.99 9.20
N GLY A 72 -3.02 -3.09 8.30
CA GLY A 72 -2.93 -3.94 7.12
C GLY A 72 -1.82 -3.49 6.16
N LEU A 73 -1.67 -2.18 5.94
CA LEU A 73 -0.60 -1.61 5.12
C LEU A 73 0.78 -1.96 5.69
N GLY A 74 0.99 -1.72 6.99
CA GLY A 74 2.25 -1.99 7.67
C GLY A 74 2.64 -3.46 7.63
N LEU A 75 1.68 -4.36 7.93
CA LEU A 75 1.91 -5.81 7.86
C LEU A 75 2.20 -6.27 6.43
N GLY A 76 1.51 -5.72 5.44
CA GLY A 76 1.80 -6.00 4.03
C GLY A 76 3.24 -5.62 3.64
N ARG A 77 3.72 -4.45 4.11
CA ARG A 77 5.10 -4.01 3.87
C ARG A 77 6.14 -4.84 4.60
N ILE A 78 5.84 -5.31 5.81
CA ILE A 78 6.69 -6.29 6.51
C ILE A 78 6.76 -7.60 5.72
N GLY A 79 5.63 -8.05 5.15
CA GLY A 79 5.59 -9.18 4.23
C GLY A 79 6.51 -8.99 3.02
N ASN A 80 6.46 -7.82 2.38
CA ASN A 80 7.36 -7.48 1.26
C ASN A 80 8.84 -7.51 1.68
N PHE A 81 9.15 -7.02 2.88
CA PHE A 81 10.52 -7.06 3.42
C PHE A 81 11.01 -8.49 3.64
N ILE A 82 10.20 -9.35 4.25
CA ILE A 82 10.52 -10.78 4.48
C ILE A 82 10.65 -11.53 3.14
N GLY A 83 9.75 -11.27 2.20
CA GLY A 83 9.81 -11.82 0.84
C GLY A 83 11.03 -11.31 0.05
N GLY A 84 11.59 -10.18 0.46
CA GLY A 84 12.68 -9.53 -0.23
C GLY A 84 12.24 -8.97 -1.58
N GLU A 85 11.08 -8.31 -1.64
CA GLU A 85 10.49 -7.68 -2.83
C GLU A 85 10.20 -6.18 -2.59
N LEU A 86 10.08 -5.39 -3.65
CA LEU A 86 9.77 -3.94 -3.60
C LEU A 86 10.79 -3.12 -2.77
N TRP A 87 12.06 -3.46 -2.91
CA TRP A 87 13.16 -2.75 -2.26
C TRP A 87 13.37 -1.34 -2.82
N GLY A 88 14.22 -0.56 -2.15
CA GLY A 88 14.51 0.81 -2.51
C GLY A 88 15.63 0.98 -3.53
N ARG A 89 15.94 2.24 -3.80
CA ARG A 89 17.07 2.66 -4.65
C ARG A 89 18.40 2.20 -4.05
N PRO A 90 19.47 2.08 -4.86
CA PRO A 90 20.83 1.85 -4.37
C PRO A 90 21.21 2.87 -3.30
N SER A 91 21.97 2.43 -2.30
CA SER A 91 22.35 3.26 -1.16
C SER A 91 23.65 2.78 -0.52
N ASP A 92 24.55 3.72 -0.25
CA ASP A 92 25.79 3.48 0.49
C ASP A 92 25.63 3.74 2.00
N GLY A 93 24.40 3.98 2.46
CA GLY A 93 24.11 4.24 3.87
C GLY A 93 24.43 3.02 4.75
N PRO A 94 24.86 3.20 6.01
CA PRO A 94 25.23 2.09 6.89
C PRO A 94 24.06 1.18 7.30
N TRP A 95 22.82 1.56 6.96
CA TRP A 95 21.60 0.76 7.15
C TRP A 95 21.06 0.17 5.84
N ALA A 96 21.77 0.35 4.73
CA ALA A 96 21.41 -0.28 3.46
C ALA A 96 21.51 -1.79 3.57
N MET A 97 20.66 -2.50 2.84
CA MET A 97 20.53 -3.95 2.92
C MET A 97 20.69 -4.58 1.54
N ILE A 98 21.28 -5.78 1.53
CA ILE A 98 21.35 -6.65 0.36
C ILE A 98 20.22 -7.67 0.49
N PHE A 99 19.34 -7.72 -0.50
CA PHE A 99 18.16 -8.59 -0.49
C PHE A 99 18.51 -9.94 -1.14
N ALA A 100 18.99 -10.91 -0.37
CA ALA A 100 19.49 -12.18 -0.91
C ALA A 100 18.45 -12.94 -1.77
N ASN A 101 17.17 -12.92 -1.36
CA ASN A 101 16.09 -13.54 -2.13
C ASN A 101 15.85 -12.92 -3.51
N SER A 102 16.24 -11.66 -3.72
CA SER A 102 16.13 -11.03 -5.04
C SER A 102 17.24 -11.42 -5.99
N LEU A 103 18.39 -11.84 -5.45
CA LEU A 103 19.53 -12.32 -6.23
C LEU A 103 19.31 -13.77 -6.67
N GLN A 104 18.77 -14.58 -5.75
CA GLN A 104 18.46 -15.98 -5.99
C GLN A 104 17.30 -16.41 -5.08
N PRO A 105 16.31 -17.18 -5.56
CA PRO A 105 15.28 -17.77 -4.72
C PRO A 105 15.91 -18.61 -3.59
N GLY A 106 15.54 -18.31 -2.33
CA GLY A 106 16.15 -18.95 -1.16
C GLY A 106 17.56 -18.44 -0.84
N GLY A 107 17.95 -17.27 -1.36
CA GLY A 107 19.31 -16.75 -1.29
C GLY A 107 19.90 -16.62 0.12
N TRP A 108 19.07 -16.49 1.16
CA TRP A 108 19.53 -16.51 2.57
C TRP A 108 20.22 -17.82 2.97
N GLN A 109 19.98 -18.91 2.23
CA GLN A 109 20.55 -20.23 2.47
C GLN A 109 21.75 -20.52 1.56
N SER A 110 22.08 -19.60 0.65
CA SER A 110 23.20 -19.78 -0.30
C SER A 110 24.54 -19.53 0.38
N ALA A 111 25.37 -20.56 0.46
CA ALA A 111 26.74 -20.46 0.95
C ALA A 111 27.60 -19.53 0.06
N GLU A 112 27.32 -19.51 -1.25
CA GLU A 112 28.01 -18.65 -2.22
C GLU A 112 27.68 -17.17 -1.99
N LEU A 113 26.40 -16.83 -1.82
CA LEU A 113 25.99 -15.44 -1.52
C LEU A 113 26.52 -14.99 -0.16
N LYS A 114 26.57 -15.89 0.83
CA LYS A 114 27.17 -15.58 2.14
C LYS A 114 28.67 -15.28 2.01
N ALA A 115 29.43 -16.12 1.30
CA ALA A 115 30.85 -15.89 1.07
C ALA A 115 31.10 -14.58 0.29
N ALA A 116 30.27 -14.28 -0.72
CA ALA A 116 30.36 -13.04 -1.48
C ALA A 116 30.04 -11.80 -0.61
N TRP A 117 29.07 -11.90 0.30
CA TRP A 117 28.77 -10.85 1.27
C TRP A 117 29.94 -10.62 2.25
N GLU A 118 30.50 -11.70 2.82
CA GLU A 118 31.65 -11.62 3.73
C GLU A 118 32.91 -11.04 3.06
N ALA A 119 33.07 -11.26 1.75
CA ALA A 119 34.14 -10.69 0.94
C ALA A 119 33.88 -9.23 0.49
N GLY A 120 32.72 -8.65 0.81
CA GLY A 120 32.32 -7.30 0.36
C GLY A 120 31.99 -7.21 -1.14
N ALA A 121 31.90 -8.34 -1.84
CA ALA A 121 31.66 -8.37 -3.28
C ALA A 121 30.23 -7.90 -3.65
N LEU A 122 29.31 -7.91 -2.68
CA LEU A 122 27.90 -7.55 -2.88
C LEU A 122 27.56 -6.11 -2.45
N ASP A 123 28.51 -5.34 -1.92
CA ASP A 123 28.23 -4.01 -1.33
C ASP A 123 27.60 -3.04 -2.35
N HIS A 124 27.97 -3.16 -3.62
CA HIS A 124 27.40 -2.38 -4.72
C HIS A 124 25.90 -2.65 -4.99
N LEU A 125 25.35 -3.74 -4.43
CA LEU A 125 23.94 -4.11 -4.53
C LEU A 125 23.13 -3.64 -3.31
N ALA A 126 23.76 -2.94 -2.35
CA ALA A 126 23.10 -2.45 -1.16
C ALA A 126 22.03 -1.39 -1.51
N ARG A 127 20.86 -1.51 -0.88
CA ARG A 127 19.68 -0.71 -1.20
C ARG A 127 18.97 -0.24 0.04
N HIS A 128 18.19 0.85 -0.08
CA HIS A 128 17.30 1.27 0.98
C HIS A 128 16.26 0.17 1.28
N PRO A 129 16.06 -0.25 2.54
CA PRO A 129 14.91 -1.08 2.93
C PRO A 129 13.60 -0.26 2.95
N SER A 130 13.20 0.24 1.78
CA SER A 130 12.07 1.17 1.62
C SER A 130 10.72 0.58 2.08
N GLN A 131 10.61 -0.74 2.14
CA GLN A 131 9.48 -1.46 2.73
C GLN A 131 9.35 -1.15 4.22
N LEU A 132 10.46 -1.11 4.96
CA LEU A 132 10.44 -0.75 6.38
C LEU A 132 10.07 0.73 6.58
N TYR A 133 10.51 1.61 5.68
CA TYR A 133 10.11 3.03 5.74
C TYR A 133 8.61 3.17 5.52
N GLN A 134 8.05 2.44 4.56
CA GLN A 134 6.60 2.40 4.31
C GLN A 134 5.84 1.75 5.47
N ALA A 135 6.36 0.66 6.07
CA ALA A 135 5.76 0.03 7.24
C ALA A 135 5.71 0.98 8.45
N LEU A 136 6.77 1.77 8.66
CA LEU A 136 6.83 2.77 9.71
C LEU A 136 5.95 4.00 9.41
N GLY A 137 5.96 4.52 8.18
CA GLY A 137 5.19 5.71 7.78
C GLY A 137 3.72 5.40 7.53
N GLU A 138 3.42 4.63 6.48
CA GLU A 138 2.05 4.27 6.07
C GLU A 138 1.37 3.29 7.02
N GLY A 139 2.15 2.56 7.83
CA GLY A 139 1.66 1.64 8.85
C GLY A 139 1.60 2.25 10.24
N LEU A 140 2.72 2.24 10.96
CA LEU A 140 2.75 2.59 12.39
C LEU A 140 2.44 4.07 12.66
N ALA A 141 3.11 5.00 11.97
CA ALA A 141 2.93 6.42 12.19
C ALA A 141 1.52 6.88 11.78
N LEU A 142 1.02 6.41 10.63
CA LEU A 142 -0.34 6.68 10.19
C LEU A 142 -1.39 6.08 11.16
N PHE A 143 -1.16 4.86 11.67
CA PHE A 143 -2.02 4.28 12.71
C PHE A 143 -2.08 5.17 13.94
N ILE A 144 -0.93 5.57 14.48
CA ILE A 144 -0.86 6.42 15.67
C ILE A 144 -1.55 7.76 15.42
N LEU A 145 -1.29 8.40 14.28
CA LEU A 145 -1.91 9.66 13.88
C LEU A 145 -3.45 9.56 13.91
N LEU A 146 -4.01 8.55 13.26
CA LEU A 146 -5.45 8.37 13.18
C LEU A 146 -6.06 7.95 14.52
N ALA A 147 -5.43 7.02 15.22
CA ALA A 147 -5.87 6.57 16.54
C ALA A 147 -5.88 7.72 17.56
N VAL A 148 -4.88 8.61 17.53
CA VAL A 148 -4.85 9.81 18.37
C VAL A 148 -5.95 10.78 17.94
N TYR A 149 -6.08 11.05 16.64
CA TYR A 149 -7.04 12.03 16.12
C TYR A 149 -8.51 11.62 16.38
N SER A 150 -8.81 10.32 16.32
CA SER A 150 -10.15 9.76 16.49
C SER A 150 -10.54 9.51 17.96
N ARG A 151 -9.68 9.81 18.95
CA ARG A 151 -10.02 9.69 20.39
C ARG A 151 -11.10 10.65 20.85
N VAL A 152 -11.31 11.74 20.11
CA VAL A 152 -12.36 12.74 20.39
C VAL A 152 -13.38 12.77 19.25
N PRO A 153 -14.66 13.07 19.53
CA PRO A 153 -15.70 13.07 18.50
C PRO A 153 -15.41 14.03 17.33
N ARG A 154 -15.22 13.47 16.13
CA ARG A 154 -14.99 14.21 14.88
C ARG A 154 -16.26 14.27 14.02
N PRO A 155 -16.43 15.31 13.18
CA PRO A 155 -17.49 15.28 12.18
C PRO A 155 -17.25 14.14 11.19
N ALA A 156 -18.33 13.60 10.63
CA ALA A 156 -18.25 12.51 9.65
C ALA A 156 -17.37 12.90 8.47
N ALA A 157 -16.64 11.92 7.93
CA ALA A 157 -15.62 12.01 6.89
C ALA A 157 -14.27 12.61 7.33
N ALA A 158 -14.17 13.25 8.49
CA ALA A 158 -12.93 13.92 8.88
C ALA A 158 -11.78 12.94 9.16
N VAL A 159 -12.06 11.75 9.70
CA VAL A 159 -11.03 10.73 9.95
C VAL A 159 -10.57 10.12 8.62
N SER A 160 -11.51 9.85 7.72
CA SER A 160 -11.22 9.37 6.36
C SER A 160 -10.40 10.39 5.55
N GLY A 161 -10.73 11.69 5.66
CA GLY A 161 -9.96 12.77 5.05
C GLY A 161 -8.53 12.83 5.58
N LEU A 162 -8.35 12.72 6.91
CA LEU A 162 -7.02 12.67 7.50
C LEU A 162 -6.23 11.42 7.07
N PHE A 163 -6.89 10.27 6.89
CA PHE A 163 -6.25 9.08 6.35
C PHE A 163 -5.69 9.35 4.95
N LEU A 164 -6.44 10.00 4.06
CA LEU A 164 -5.97 10.32 2.71
C LEU A 164 -4.79 11.30 2.72
N VAL A 165 -4.85 12.34 3.56
CA VAL A 165 -3.75 13.29 3.73
C VAL A 165 -2.51 12.58 4.27
N GLY A 166 -2.66 11.79 5.33
CA GLY A 166 -1.54 11.09 5.98
C GLY A 166 -0.92 10.04 5.06
N TYR A 167 -1.72 9.16 4.47
CA TYR A 167 -1.25 8.15 3.53
C TYR A 167 -0.56 8.78 2.33
N GLY A 168 -1.18 9.77 1.67
CA GLY A 168 -0.58 10.44 0.52
C GLY A 168 0.74 11.13 0.88
N SER A 169 0.82 11.76 2.05
CA SER A 169 2.05 12.42 2.51
C SER A 169 3.17 11.42 2.79
N PHE A 170 2.89 10.34 3.54
CA PHE A 170 3.89 9.30 3.80
C PHE A 170 4.32 8.58 2.54
N ARG A 171 3.37 8.28 1.63
CA ARG A 171 3.65 7.65 0.34
C ARG A 171 4.56 8.53 -0.51
N PHE A 172 4.28 9.83 -0.59
CA PHE A 172 5.11 10.79 -1.32
C PHE A 172 6.55 10.82 -0.79
N VAL A 173 6.73 10.86 0.53
CA VAL A 173 8.07 10.83 1.17
C VAL A 173 8.78 9.50 0.91
N ALA A 174 8.08 8.37 1.03
CA ALA A 174 8.67 7.06 0.82
C ALA A 174 9.18 6.84 -0.62
N GLU A 175 8.54 7.47 -1.62
CA GLU A 175 8.92 7.36 -3.03
C GLU A 175 10.29 7.95 -3.37
N PHE A 176 10.84 8.84 -2.53
CA PHE A 176 12.23 9.30 -2.71
C PHE A 176 13.25 8.17 -2.48
N PHE A 177 12.90 7.18 -1.67
CA PHE A 177 13.77 6.04 -1.34
C PHE A 177 13.40 4.78 -2.11
N ARG A 178 12.23 4.76 -2.75
CA ARG A 178 11.73 3.60 -3.48
C ARG A 178 12.29 3.57 -4.90
N GLU A 179 12.64 2.37 -5.36
CA GLU A 179 12.93 2.13 -6.78
C GLU A 179 11.59 1.89 -7.50
N PRO A 180 11.31 2.55 -8.64
CA PRO A 180 10.10 2.28 -9.41
C PRO A 180 10.09 0.84 -9.91
N ASP A 181 8.93 0.21 -9.90
CA ASP A 181 8.76 -1.13 -10.45
C ASP A 181 9.21 -1.14 -11.94
N GLU A 182 9.91 -2.20 -12.37
CA GLU A 182 10.56 -2.29 -13.69
C GLU A 182 9.62 -1.98 -14.88
N HIS A 183 8.33 -2.26 -14.71
CA HIS A 183 7.28 -2.07 -15.71
C HIS A 183 6.76 -0.63 -15.80
N ILE A 184 6.90 0.18 -14.74
CA ILE A 184 6.34 1.54 -14.67
C ILE A 184 7.40 2.59 -15.02
N ARG A 185 8.69 2.32 -14.73
CA ARG A 185 9.84 3.24 -14.91
C ARG A 185 9.57 4.64 -14.32
N PHE A 186 10.53 5.56 -14.43
CA PHE A 186 10.33 6.95 -14.05
C PHE A 186 9.47 7.68 -15.09
N ILE A 187 8.53 8.51 -14.63
CA ILE A 187 7.62 9.26 -15.52
C ILE A 187 8.32 10.49 -16.09
N ALA A 188 9.12 11.17 -15.26
CA ALA A 188 9.88 12.35 -15.65
C ALA A 188 11.16 12.49 -14.82
N GLY A 189 12.28 12.76 -15.50
CA GLY A 189 13.54 13.24 -14.91
C GLY A 189 14.23 12.33 -13.89
N GLU A 190 13.99 11.01 -13.91
CA GLU A 190 14.58 10.04 -12.95
C GLU A 190 14.20 10.24 -11.46
N TRP A 191 13.25 11.14 -11.17
CA TRP A 191 12.80 11.41 -9.79
C TRP A 191 11.29 11.25 -9.61
N LEU A 192 10.49 11.52 -10.65
CA LEU A 192 9.03 11.47 -10.55
C LEU A 192 8.51 10.04 -10.75
N THR A 193 7.85 9.50 -9.72
CA THR A 193 7.24 8.17 -9.75
C THR A 193 5.70 8.25 -9.78
N MET A 194 5.04 7.17 -10.22
CA MET A 194 3.56 7.09 -10.17
C MET A 194 3.03 7.23 -8.75
N GLY A 195 3.78 6.74 -7.75
CA GLY A 195 3.44 6.92 -6.34
C GLY A 195 3.35 8.40 -5.95
N MET A 196 4.28 9.23 -6.40
CA MET A 196 4.24 10.68 -6.14
C MET A 196 3.04 11.35 -6.83
N VAL A 197 2.83 11.05 -8.11
CA VAL A 197 1.73 11.62 -8.90
C VAL A 197 0.37 11.28 -8.30
N LEU A 198 0.18 10.04 -7.85
CA LEU A 198 -1.09 9.60 -7.24
C LEU A 198 -1.25 10.12 -5.80
N SER A 199 -0.16 10.42 -5.11
CA SER A 199 -0.22 10.94 -3.73
C SER A 199 -0.77 12.36 -3.66
N VAL A 200 -0.43 13.23 -4.61
CA VAL A 200 -0.90 14.62 -4.66
C VAL A 200 -2.44 14.73 -4.69
N PRO A 201 -3.17 14.11 -5.62
CA PRO A 201 -4.63 14.20 -5.64
C PRO A 201 -5.26 13.56 -4.40
N MET A 202 -4.65 12.54 -3.80
CA MET A 202 -5.12 11.96 -2.54
C MET A 202 -5.03 12.99 -1.39
N VAL A 203 -3.91 13.69 -1.27
CA VAL A 203 -3.74 14.73 -0.24
C VAL A 203 -4.74 15.86 -0.46
N LEU A 204 -4.89 16.35 -1.69
CA LEU A 204 -5.85 17.42 -2.02
C LEU A 204 -7.31 17.00 -1.73
N ALA A 205 -7.69 15.79 -2.12
CA ALA A 205 -9.02 15.24 -1.83
C ALA A 205 -9.25 15.08 -0.31
N GLY A 206 -8.25 14.61 0.43
CA GLY A 206 -8.31 14.50 1.89
C GLY A 206 -8.51 15.85 2.57
N ILE A 207 -7.76 16.87 2.15
CA ILE A 207 -7.92 18.26 2.64
C ILE A 207 -9.34 18.76 2.35
N ALA A 208 -9.83 18.60 1.10
CA ALA A 208 -11.16 19.03 0.71
C ALA A 208 -12.24 18.36 1.58
N ILE A 209 -12.17 17.04 1.77
CA ILE A 209 -13.10 16.28 2.63
C ILE A 209 -13.09 16.83 4.06
N MET A 210 -11.92 17.07 4.65
CA MET A 210 -11.82 17.63 6.00
C MET A 210 -12.44 19.03 6.07
N VAL A 211 -12.15 19.91 5.11
CA VAL A 211 -12.72 21.27 5.06
C VAL A 211 -14.25 21.22 4.99
N PHE A 212 -14.82 20.37 4.14
CA PHE A 212 -16.27 20.21 4.05
C PHE A 212 -16.88 19.61 5.32
N ALA A 213 -16.25 18.60 5.92
CA ALA A 213 -16.71 17.97 7.15
C ALA A 213 -16.83 18.96 8.32
N TYR A 214 -15.87 19.88 8.46
CA TYR A 214 -15.90 20.89 9.52
C TYR A 214 -16.81 22.09 9.21
N ARG A 215 -16.99 22.45 7.93
CA ARG A 215 -17.95 23.49 7.54
C ARG A 215 -19.40 23.06 7.76
N GLY A 216 -19.74 21.79 7.52
CA GLY A 216 -21.07 21.24 7.75
C GLY A 216 -21.48 21.10 9.21
N ARG A 217 -20.57 21.35 10.16
CA ARG A 217 -20.86 21.38 11.61
C ARG A 217 -21.40 22.73 12.10
N GLY A 218 -21.43 23.74 11.22
CA GLY A 218 -21.80 25.13 11.52
C GLY A 218 -23.25 25.51 11.23
N THR A 219 -24.17 24.55 11.08
CA THR A 219 -25.62 24.78 10.94
C THR A 219 -26.39 23.92 11.93
#